data_AF-A0A0F9FTD7-F1
#
_entry.id   AF-A0A0F9FTD7-F1
#
_cell.length_a   1.000
_cell.length_b   1.000
_cell.length_c   1.000
_cell.angle_alpha   90.00
_cell.angle_beta   90.00
_cell.angle_gamma   90.00
#
_symmetry.space_group_name_H-M   'P 1'
#
loop_
_entity.id
_entity.type
_entity.pdbx_description
1 polymer ?
#
loop_
_entity_poly.entity_id
_entity_poly.type
_entity_poly.pdbx_seq_one_letter_code
_entity_poly.pdbx_strand_id
1 'polypeptide(L)' 'AALANNLDAPFACKAGVCSTCMCQVTEGEVEMLSNHALEDYEVERGYRLSCQSYPLSDTLFIDYDHH' A
#
# COMPACT_ATOMS: atom_id res chain seq x y z
N ALA A 1 -1.98 8.00 -8.55
CA ALA A 1 -3.24 7.44 -8.00
C ALA A 1 -3.42 7.79 -6.51
N ALA A 2 -2.41 7.63 -5.62
CA ALA A 2 -2.57 7.97 -4.18
C ALA A 2 -2.57 9.49 -3.85
N LEU A 3 -1.68 10.30 -4.46
CA LEU A 3 -1.60 11.75 -4.23
C LEU A 3 -2.79 12.56 -4.77
N ALA A 4 -3.66 11.96 -5.60
CA ALA A 4 -4.80 12.64 -6.18
C ALA A 4 -6.04 12.64 -5.27
N ASN A 5 -6.03 11.84 -4.20
CA ASN A 5 -7.22 11.61 -3.35
C ASN A 5 -7.11 12.20 -1.93
N ASN A 6 -6.14 13.10 -1.66
CA ASN A 6 -5.93 13.67 -0.31
C ASN A 6 -5.80 12.60 0.80
N LEU A 7 -5.36 11.39 0.44
CA LEU A 7 -4.93 10.40 1.41
C LEU A 7 -3.54 10.83 1.84
N ASP A 8 -3.40 11.32 3.07
CA ASP A 8 -2.12 11.58 3.76
C ASP A 8 -1.36 10.25 3.96
N ALA A 9 -0.99 9.62 2.85
CA ALA A 9 -0.20 8.41 2.87
C ALA A 9 1.23 8.79 3.25
N PRO A 10 1.77 8.30 4.37
CA PRO A 10 3.15 8.58 4.72
C PRO A 10 4.05 7.97 3.64
N PHE A 11 4.82 8.79 2.93
CA PHE A 11 5.76 8.31 1.91
C PHE A 11 7.15 8.88 2.15
N ALA A 12 8.18 8.04 2.01
CA ALA A 12 9.58 8.48 2.10
C ALA A 12 10.34 8.17 0.80
N CYS A 13 10.56 6.89 0.45
CA CYS A 13 11.42 6.54 -0.70
C CYS A 13 10.70 6.53 -2.06
N LYS A 14 9.40 6.24 -2.08
CA LYS A 14 8.61 5.92 -3.29
C LYS A 14 9.17 4.79 -4.17
N ALA A 15 10.18 4.04 -3.73
CA ALA A 15 10.81 2.94 -4.47
C ALA A 15 10.46 1.55 -3.90
N GLY A 16 9.59 1.49 -2.88
CA GLY A 16 9.18 0.22 -2.27
C GLY A 16 10.25 -0.43 -1.37
N VAL A 17 11.16 0.38 -0.79
CA VAL A 17 12.29 -0.09 0.04
C VAL A 17 12.27 0.40 1.49
N CYS A 18 11.37 1.32 1.86
CA CYS A 18 11.40 1.98 3.18
C CYS A 18 10.23 1.64 4.12
N SER A 19 9.26 0.85 3.66
CA SER A 19 8.01 0.50 4.37
C SER A 19 7.14 1.65 4.88
N THR A 20 7.54 2.92 4.70
CA THR A 20 6.78 4.09 5.18
C THR A 20 5.39 4.17 4.58
N CYS A 21 5.23 3.74 3.32
CA CYS A 21 3.95 3.74 2.61
C CYS A 21 3.17 2.42 2.80
N MET A 22 3.51 1.62 3.81
CA MET A 22 2.80 0.39 4.12
C MET A 22 1.37 0.70 4.58
N CYS A 23 0.42 -0.03 4.03
CA CYS A 23 -0.99 0.01 4.37
C CYS A 23 -1.58 -1.40 4.32
N GLN A 24 -2.63 -1.66 5.06
CA GLN A 24 -3.40 -2.89 4.96
C GLN A 24 -4.62 -2.67 4.08
N VAL A 25 -4.85 -3.55 3.10
CA VAL A 25 -6.10 -3.53 2.31
C VAL A 25 -7.19 -4.19 3.13
N THR A 26 -8.23 -3.43 3.45
CA THR A 26 -9.39 -3.91 4.22
C THR A 26 -10.56 -4.28 3.30
N GLU A 27 -10.66 -3.64 2.13
CA GLU A 27 -11.66 -3.96 1.11
C GLU A 27 -11.15 -3.55 -0.27
N GLY A 28 -11.46 -4.34 -1.29
CA GLY A 28 -10.98 -4.16 -2.67
C GLY A 28 -9.69 -4.93 -2.94
N GLU A 29 -9.10 -4.68 -4.11
CA GLU A 29 -7.91 -5.38 -4.56
C GLU A 29 -6.89 -4.39 -5.13
N VAL A 30 -5.60 -4.65 -4.86
CA VAL A 30 -4.49 -3.86 -5.41
C VAL A 30 -3.39 -4.77 -5.93
N GLU A 31 -2.77 -4.33 -7.01
CA GLU A 31 -1.59 -4.94 -7.58
C GLU A 31 -0.34 -4.12 -7.18
N MET A 32 0.66 -4.79 -6.61
CA MET A 32 1.95 -4.17 -6.30
C MET A 32 2.90 -4.27 -7.48
N LEU A 33 3.46 -3.14 -7.90
CA LEU A 33 4.48 -3.05 -8.95
C LEU A 33 5.84 -3.59 -8.48
N SER A 34 6.18 -3.33 -7.23
CA SER A 34 7.42 -3.79 -6.61
C SER A 34 7.25 -3.91 -5.12
N ASN A 35 7.70 -5.04 -4.60
CA ASN A 35 7.78 -5.31 -3.18
C ASN A 35 9.21 -5.70 -2.82
N HIS A 36 9.96 -4.78 -2.23
CA HIS A 36 11.30 -5.05 -1.69
C HIS A 36 11.36 -4.84 -0.17
N ALA A 37 10.21 -4.56 0.45
CA ALA A 37 10.14 -4.11 1.84
C ALA A 37 9.19 -4.95 2.72
N LEU A 38 8.26 -5.69 2.12
CA LEU A 38 7.35 -6.60 2.83
C LEU A 38 7.75 -8.05 2.56
N GLU A 39 7.72 -8.86 3.60
CA GLU A 39 7.86 -10.31 3.53
C GLU A 39 6.54 -10.96 3.04
N ASP A 40 6.63 -12.20 2.55
CA ASP A 40 5.49 -12.90 1.96
C ASP A 40 4.30 -13.00 2.93
N TYR A 41 4.56 -13.27 4.22
CA TYR A 41 3.50 -13.35 5.23
C TYR A 41 2.80 -12.01 5.50
N GLU A 42 3.49 -10.89 5.29
CA GLU A 42 2.89 -9.55 5.42
C GLU A 42 1.96 -9.30 4.23
N VAL A 43 2.40 -9.67 3.03
CA VAL A 43 1.58 -9.61 1.82
C VAL A 43 0.34 -10.52 1.97
N GLU A 44 0.49 -11.73 2.51
CA GLU A 44 -0.63 -12.63 2.77
C GLU A 44 -1.62 -12.07 3.81
N ARG A 45 -1.15 -11.29 4.78
CA ARG A 45 -2.00 -10.60 5.78
C ARG A 45 -2.69 -9.35 5.22
N GLY A 46 -2.50 -9.04 3.95
CA GLY A 46 -3.11 -7.91 3.26
C GLY A 46 -2.30 -6.62 3.34
N TYR A 47 -1.05 -6.66 3.81
CA TYR A 47 -0.17 -5.49 3.77
C TYR A 47 0.35 -5.23 2.36
N ARG A 48 0.38 -3.96 1.97
CA ARG A 48 0.75 -3.48 0.63
C ARG A 48 1.50 -2.17 0.76
N LEU A 49 2.33 -1.84 -0.23
CA LEU A 49 3.01 -0.54 -0.30
C LEU A 49 2.19 0.39 -1.20
N SER A 50 1.44 1.32 -0.63
CA SER A 50 0.53 2.18 -1.40
C SER A 50 1.25 3.02 -2.45
N CYS A 51 2.52 3.36 -2.21
CA CYS A 51 3.36 4.09 -3.15
C CYS A 51 3.80 3.28 -4.38
N GLN A 52 3.68 1.95 -4.32
CA GLN A 52 4.01 1.01 -5.38
C GLN A 52 2.82 0.08 -5.69
N SER A 53 1.60 0.55 -5.47
CA SER A 53 0.38 -0.23 -5.73
C SER A 53 -0.61 0.52 -6.62
N TYR A 54 -1.33 -0.22 -7.46
CA TYR A 54 -2.47 0.27 -8.23
C TYR A 54 -3.75 -0.49 -7.85
N PRO A 55 -4.89 0.21 -7.72
CA PRO A 55 -6.18 -0.45 -7.48
C PRO A 55 -6.59 -1.26 -8.72
N LEU A 56 -7.04 -2.49 -8.49
CA LEU A 56 -7.70 -3.34 -9.49
C LEU A 56 -9.22 -3.26 -9.41
N SER A 57 -9.76 -2.78 -8.28
CA SER A 57 -11.19 -2.60 -8.03
C SER A 57 -11.63 -1.14 -8.15
N ASP A 58 -12.90 -0.93 -8.51
CA ASP A 58 -13.52 0.40 -8.57
C ASP A 58 -13.57 1.10 -7.21
N THR A 59 -13.64 0.32 -6.13
CA THR A 59 -13.62 0.80 -4.75
C THR A 59 -12.49 0.10 -3.99
N LEU A 60 -11.72 0.87 -3.24
CA LEU A 60 -10.59 0.39 -2.46
C LEU A 60 -10.58 1.08 -1.10
N PHE A 61 -10.52 0.28 -0.03
CA PHE A 61 -10.30 0.75 1.33
C PHE A 61 -8.96 0.20 1.83
N ILE A 62 -8.12 1.11 2.30
CA ILE A 62 -6.83 0.82 2.88
C ILE A 62 -6.68 1.55 4.21
N ASP A 63 -6.02 0.89 5.15
CA ASP A 63 -5.73 1.44 6.47
C ASP A 63 -4.21 1.64 6.61
N TYR A 64 -3.81 2.84 7.06
CA TYR A 64 -2.42 3.20 7.33
C TYR A 64 -2.08 3.14 8.83
N ASP A 65 -3.08 2.89 9.70
CA ASP A 65 -2.96 2.97 11.14
C ASP A 65 -2.52 1.63 11.73
N HIS A 66 -1.21 1.37 11.66
CA HIS A 66 -0.56 0.34 12.47
C HIS A 66 0.71 0.94 13.09
N HIS A 67 0.51 1.65 14.21
CA HIS A 67 1.57 1.99 15.16
C HIS A 67 1.61 0.98 16.31
#